data_AF-A0A9E0BSP2-F1
#
_entry.id   AF-A0A9E0BSP2-F1
#
_cell.length_a   1.000
_cell.length_b   1.000
_cell.length_c   1.000
_cell.angle_alpha   90.00
_cell.angle_beta   90.00
_cell.angle_gamma   90.00
#
_symmetry.space_group_name_H-M   'P 1'
#
loop_
_entity.id
_entity.type
_entity.pdbx_description
1 polymer ?
#
loop_
_entity_poly.entity_id
_entity_poly.type
_entity_poly.pdbx_seq_one_letter_code
_entity_poly.pdbx_strand_id
1 'polypeptide(L)'
;MARKTPTPPVPDARVSAEQLASLSHEFRTPLNGVLGMARLLEGTGLTAEQRAYVSALRDSGEHLLSLVNDVLDFAKLGADKIELHPATM
;
A
#
# COMPACT_ATOMS: atom_id res chain seq x y z
N MET A 1 -12.52 -51.11 7.67
CA MET A 1 -13.21 -49.80 7.52
C MET A 1 -12.36 -48.73 8.19
N ALA A 2 -11.58 -47.98 7.42
CA ALA A 2 -10.75 -46.89 7.96
C ALA A 2 -11.54 -45.57 7.91
N ARG A 3 -11.80 -44.96 9.08
CA ARG A 3 -12.40 -43.62 9.17
C ARG A 3 -11.39 -42.62 8.63
N LYS A 4 -11.66 -42.00 7.48
CA LYS A 4 -10.97 -40.78 7.04
C LYS A 4 -11.33 -39.67 8.04
N THR A 5 -10.36 -39.23 8.82
CA THR A 5 -10.46 -38.00 9.62
C THR A 5 -10.65 -36.81 8.66
N PRO A 6 -11.65 -35.92 8.88
CA PRO A 6 -11.80 -34.74 8.05
C PRO A 6 -10.64 -33.78 8.34
N THR A 7 -9.96 -33.33 7.29
CA THR A 7 -8.97 -32.25 7.38
C THR A 7 -9.71 -30.98 7.82
N PRO A 8 -9.25 -30.27 8.87
CA PRO A 8 -9.90 -29.02 9.27
C PRO A 8 -9.81 -28.00 8.14
N PRO A 9 -10.83 -27.12 7.96
CA PRO A 9 -10.77 -26.05 6.98
C PRO A 9 -9.59 -25.15 7.32
N VAL A 10 -8.71 -24.92 6.35
CA VAL A 10 -7.68 -23.88 6.45
C VAL A 10 -8.43 -22.55 6.61
N PRO A 11 -8.16 -21.74 7.65
CA PRO A 11 -8.78 -20.42 7.76
C PRO A 11 -8.48 -19.64 6.48
N ASP A 12 -9.53 -19.12 5.84
CA ASP A 12 -9.41 -18.39 4.58
C ASP A 12 -8.56 -17.15 4.86
N ALA A 13 -7.28 -17.16 4.45
CA ALA A 13 -6.31 -16.09 4.70
C ALA A 13 -6.56 -14.90 3.76
N ARG A 14 -7.82 -14.49 3.65
CA ARG A 14 -8.26 -13.40 2.79
C ARG A 14 -8.40 -12.14 3.63
N VAL A 15 -7.58 -11.15 3.32
CA VAL A 15 -7.74 -9.79 3.85
C VAL A 15 -8.88 -9.13 3.09
N SER A 16 -9.89 -8.59 3.78
CA SER A 16 -11.00 -7.87 3.13
C SER A 16 -10.52 -6.52 2.57
N ALA A 17 -11.28 -5.96 1.62
CA ALA A 17 -11.01 -4.63 1.10
C ALA A 17 -11.07 -3.55 2.20
N GLU A 18 -11.97 -3.69 3.19
CA GLU A 18 -12.01 -2.75 4.32
C GLU A 18 -10.78 -2.88 5.22
N GLN A 19 -10.31 -4.11 5.47
CA GLN A 19 -9.08 -4.34 6.24
C GLN A 19 -7.87 -3.73 5.53
N LEU A 20 -7.77 -3.88 4.21
CA LEU A 20 -6.67 -3.30 3.43
C LEU A 20 -6.76 -1.77 3.37
N ALA A 21 -7.97 -1.20 3.33
CA ALA A 21 -8.18 0.23 3.44
C ALA A 21 -7.67 0.78 4.79
N SER A 22 -8.00 0.11 5.90
CA SER A 22 -7.50 0.48 7.23
C SER A 22 -5.97 0.46 7.29
N LEU A 23 -5.35 -0.63 6.82
CA LEU A 23 -3.89 -0.75 6.76
C LEU A 23 -3.27 0.35 5.88
N SER A 24 -3.88 0.67 4.75
CA SER A 24 -3.41 1.75 3.86
C SER A 24 -3.43 3.11 4.57
N HIS A 25 -4.47 3.40 5.36
CA HIS A 25 -4.50 4.61 6.20
C HIS A 25 -3.40 4.62 7.26
N GLU A 26 -3.14 3.47 7.89
CA GLU A 26 -2.08 3.31 8.88
C GLU A 26 -0.68 3.46 8.28
N PHE A 27 -0.46 3.04 7.02
CA PHE A 27 0.82 3.25 6.31
C PHE A 27 1.01 4.70 5.86
N ARG A 28 -0.05 5.39 5.42
CA ARG A 28 0.02 6.78 4.96
C ARG A 28 0.53 7.72 6.05
N THR A 29 0.14 7.51 7.30
CA THR A 29 0.52 8.37 8.44
C THR A 29 2.04 8.43 8.69
N PRO A 30 2.76 7.30 8.95
CA PRO A 30 4.20 7.32 9.12
C PRO A 30 4.93 7.74 7.84
N LEU A 31 4.43 7.37 6.66
CA LEU A 31 5.07 7.73 5.38
C LEU A 31 5.01 9.24 5.12
N ASN A 32 3.86 9.88 5.39
CA ASN A 32 3.73 11.32 5.34
C ASN A 32 4.63 12.01 6.39
N GLY A 33 4.83 11.39 7.55
CA GLY A 33 5.80 11.85 8.54
C GLY A 33 7.23 11.85 7.98
N VAL A 34 7.67 10.74 7.38
CA VAL A 34 9.00 10.61 6.75
C VAL A 34 9.19 11.62 5.62
N LEU A 35 8.20 11.77 4.73
CA LEU A 35 8.26 12.77 3.65
C LEU A 35 8.25 14.21 4.17
N GLY A 36 7.51 14.49 5.24
CA GLY A 36 7.54 15.77 5.92
C GLY A 36 8.93 16.08 6.48
N MET A 37 9.58 15.11 7.13
CA MET A 37 10.95 15.27 7.64
C MET A 37 11.95 15.47 6.51
N ALA A 38 11.82 14.75 5.40
CA ALA A 38 12.65 14.95 4.22
C ALA A 38 12.57 16.40 3.71
N ARG A 39 11.36 16.93 3.56
CA ARG A 39 11.11 18.31 3.12
C ARG A 39 11.68 19.35 4.10
N LEU A 40 11.57 19.10 5.40
CA LEU A 40 12.18 19.99 6.41
C LEU A 40 13.71 20.00 6.30
N LEU A 41 14.33 18.82 6.10
CA LEU A 41 15.78 18.69 5.93
C LEU A 41 16.27 19.38 4.65
N GLU A 42 15.52 19.31 3.54
CA GLU A 42 15.85 20.01 2.29
C GLU A 42 15.96 21.53 2.45
N GLY A 43 15.22 22.09 3.42
CA GLY A 43 15.28 23.51 3.80
C GLY A 43 16.47 23.90 4.69
N THR A 44 17.37 22.97 5.01
CA THR A 44 18.54 23.21 5.88
C THR A 44 19.86 23.25 5.09
N GLY A 45 20.96 23.60 5.77
CA GLY A 45 22.31 23.57 5.20
C GLY A 45 22.84 22.14 5.04
N LEU A 46 22.51 21.50 3.92
CA LEU A 46 22.99 20.15 3.58
C LEU A 46 24.26 20.19 2.73
N THR A 47 25.18 19.26 2.98
CA THR A 47 26.27 18.96 2.03
C THR A 47 25.71 18.31 0.76
N ALA A 48 26.52 18.23 -0.30
CA ALA A 48 26.12 17.59 -1.56
C ALA A 48 25.70 16.12 -1.37
N GLU A 49 26.44 15.39 -0.55
CA GLU A 49 26.15 13.99 -0.24
C GLU A 49 24.86 13.84 0.58
N GLN A 50 24.68 14.66 1.60
CA GLN A 50 23.44 14.67 2.41
C GLN A 50 22.22 15.03 1.55
N ARG A 51 22.36 15.97 0.61
CA ARG A 51 21.29 16.30 -0.33
C ARG A 51 20.91 15.11 -1.22
N ALA A 52 21.89 14.33 -1.68
CA ALA A 52 21.62 13.12 -2.44
C ALA A 52 20.85 12.08 -1.60
N TYR A 53 21.22 11.89 -0.33
CA TYR A 53 20.49 11.01 0.58
C TYR A 53 19.06 11.46 0.85
N VAL A 54 18.85 12.75 1.10
CA VAL A 54 17.52 13.30 1.35
C VAL A 54 16.64 13.20 0.10
N SER A 55 17.20 13.46 -1.09
CA SER A 55 16.48 13.27 -2.36
C SER A 55 16.06 11.80 -2.55
N ALA A 56 17.00 10.87 -2.38
CA ALA A 56 16.71 9.44 -2.51
C ALA A 56 15.63 8.96 -1.52
N LEU A 57 15.67 9.48 -0.29
CA LEU A 57 14.65 9.19 0.74
C LEU A 57 13.28 9.75 0.35
N ARG A 58 13.22 10.98 -0.17
CA ARG A 58 11.98 11.60 -0.66
C ARG A 58 11.39 10.81 -1.83
N ASP A 59 12.21 10.54 -2.85
CA ASP A 59 11.78 9.84 -4.06
C ASP A 59 11.29 8.42 -3.72
N SER A 60 11.98 7.72 -2.82
CA SER A 60 11.55 6.39 -2.33
C SER A 60 10.24 6.45 -1.55
N GLY A 61 10.06 7.47 -0.71
CA GLY A 61 8.82 7.64 0.06
C GLY A 61 7.62 7.98 -0.83
N GLU A 62 7.82 8.81 -1.86
CA GLU A 62 6.78 9.13 -2.85
C GLU A 62 6.40 7.89 -3.66
N HIS A 63 7.39 7.09 -4.08
CA HIS A 63 7.15 5.83 -4.78
C HIS A 63 6.38 4.83 -3.92
N LEU A 64 6.76 4.66 -2.64
CA LEU A 64 6.05 3.77 -1.72
C LEU A 64 4.60 4.21 -1.49
N LEU A 65 4.33 5.52 -1.45
CA LEU A 65 2.97 6.05 -1.31
C LEU A 65 2.10 5.68 -2.52
N SER A 66 2.68 5.73 -3.73
CA SER A 66 2.02 5.27 -4.96
C SER A 66 1.68 3.79 -4.87
N LEU A 67 2.64 2.94 -4.48
CA LEU A 67 2.42 1.50 -4.36
C LEU A 67 1.32 1.16 -3.34
N VAL A 68 1.26 1.88 -2.22
CA VAL A 68 0.18 1.72 -1.22
C VAL A 68 -1.19 2.05 -1.84
N ASN A 69 -1.27 3.08 -2.69
CA ASN A 69 -2.52 3.41 -3.38
C ASN A 69 -2.89 2.33 -4.40
N ASP A 70 -1.94 1.86 -5.19
CA ASP A 70 -2.17 0.83 -6.23
C ASP A 70 -2.68 -0.49 -5.63
N VAL A 71 -2.14 -0.90 -4.48
CA VAL A 71 -2.57 -2.10 -3.75
C VAL A 71 -4.02 -2.00 -3.28
N LEU A 72 -4.46 -0.81 -2.84
CA LEU A 72 -5.85 -0.58 -2.46
C LEU A 72 -6.78 -0.66 -3.67
N ASP A 73 -6.39 -0.06 -4.78
CA ASP A 73 -7.19 -0.08 -6.01
C ASP A 73 -7.32 -1.50 -6.58
N PHE A 74 -6.24 -2.29 -6.53
CA PHE A 74 -6.28 -3.71 -6.91
C PHE A 74 -7.24 -4.53 -6.03
N ALA A 75 -7.25 -4.30 -4.72
CA ALA A 75 -8.13 -5.05 -3.83
C ALA A 75 -9.62 -4.72 -4.03
N LYS A 76 -9.95 -3.47 -4.39
CA LYS A 76 -11.32 -3.10 -4.77
C LYS A 76 -11.75 -3.81 -6.04
N LEU A 77 -10.88 -3.88 -7.04
CA LEU A 77 -11.15 -4.60 -8.31
C LEU A 77 -11.33 -6.11 -8.12
N GLY A 78 -10.71 -6.71 -7.10
CA GLY A 78 -10.90 -8.13 -6.76
C GLY A 78 -12.14 -8.40 -5.90
N ALA A 79 -12.61 -7.39 -5.15
CA ALA A 79 -13.80 -7.48 -4.30
C ALA A 79 -15.10 -7.21 -5.07
N ASP A 80 -15.06 -6.28 -6.01
CA ASP A 80 -16.16 -6.00 -6.93
C ASP A 80 -15.99 -6.86 -8.19
N LYS A 81 -16.95 -7.74 -8.48
CA LYS A 81 -17.08 -8.27 -9.84
C LYS A 81 -17.21 -7.07 -10.76
N ILE A 82 -16.18 -6.79 -11.57
CA ILE A 82 -16.20 -5.70 -12.54
C ILE A 82 -17.42 -5.88 -13.45
N GLU A 83 -18.47 -5.07 -13.25
CA GLU A 83 -19.58 -4.96 -14.19
C GLU A 83 -19.12 -4.04 -15.32
N LEU A 84 -18.61 -4.66 -16.39
CA LEU A 84 -18.32 -3.98 -17.63
C LEU A 84 -19.66 -3.53 -18.24
N HIS A 85 -20.00 -2.26 -18.11
CA HIS A 85 -21.10 -1.69 -18.89
C HIS A 85 -20.60 -1.48 -20.32
N PRO A 86 -21.15 -2.20 -21.32
CA PRO A 86 -20.81 -1.93 -22.70
C PRO A 86 -21.22 -0.50 -23.05
N ALA A 87 -20.30 0.26 -23.62
CA ALA A 87 -20.62 1.55 -24.21
C ALA A 87 -21.56 1.29 -25.42
N THR A 88 -22.83 1.63 -25.28
CA THR A 88 -23.77 1.61 -26.40
C THR A 88 -23.39 2.78 -27.33
N MET A 89 -22.84 2.43 -28.50
CA MET A 89 -22.76 3.32 -29.66
C MET A 89 -24.11 3.41 -30.37
#